data_AF-A0A7W1PVK7-F1
#
_entry.id   AF-A0A7W1PVK7-F1
#
_cell.length_a   1.000
_cell.length_b   1.000
_cell.length_c   1.000
_cell.angle_alpha   90.00
_cell.angle_beta   90.00
_cell.angle_gamma   90.00
#
_symmetry.space_group_name_H-M   'P 1'
#
loop_
_entity.id
_entity.type
_entity.pdbx_description
1 polymer ?
#
loop_
_entity_poly.entity_id
_entity_poly.type
_entity_poly.pdbx_seq_one_letter_code
_entity_poly.pdbx_strand_id
1 'polypeptide(L)'
;MENEKLVVFKKFSDAELAKETAGILSENGIKNLLSDNSPALDITFSGNTLNNQVELKVIQSDFLRARDILAREAEKHLEELDKNHYIFEFSTEELLEILSKPDEWSELDFSMAKKLLKERGQDVSEDLINNLK
;
A
#
# COMPACT_ATOMS: atom_id res chain seq x y z
N MET A 1 37.80 0.18 -6.09
CA MET A 1 36.55 0.49 -6.81
C MET A 1 35.52 -0.47 -6.24
N GLU A 2 34.82 -0.04 -5.20
CA GLU A 2 33.95 -0.92 -4.43
C GLU A 2 32.78 -1.38 -5.29
N ASN A 3 32.56 -2.70 -5.27
CA ASN A 3 31.50 -3.37 -6.00
C ASN A 3 30.15 -2.76 -5.59
N GLU A 4 29.54 -1.95 -6.47
CA GLU A 4 28.15 -1.53 -6.35
C GLU A 4 27.25 -2.78 -6.51
N LYS A 5 27.16 -3.58 -5.44
CA LYS A 5 26.40 -4.81 -5.42
C LYS A 5 24.92 -4.45 -5.34
N LEU A 6 24.23 -4.58 -6.47
CA LEU A 6 22.78 -4.45 -6.53
C LEU A 6 22.14 -5.67 -5.85
N VAL A 7 21.24 -5.41 -4.92
CA VAL A 7 20.47 -6.42 -4.21
C VAL A 7 18.98 -6.15 -4.42
N VAL A 8 18.17 -7.22 -4.44
CA VAL A 8 16.71 -7.08 -4.53
C VAL A 8 16.21 -6.40 -3.26
N PHE A 9 15.65 -5.21 -3.44
CA PHE A 9 15.07 -4.40 -2.37
C PHE A 9 13.64 -4.83 -2.09
N LYS A 10 12.81 -4.89 -3.15
CA LYS A 10 11.40 -5.25 -3.06
C LYS A 10 10.94 -5.83 -4.38
N LYS A 11 9.95 -6.72 -4.33
CA LYS A 11 9.27 -7.21 -5.53
C LYS A 11 7.83 -6.73 -5.54
N PHE A 12 7.33 -6.48 -6.74
CA PHE A 12 6.01 -5.93 -6.98
C PHE A 12 5.29 -6.80 -8.00
N SER A 13 4.00 -7.02 -7.76
CA SER A 13 3.10 -7.62 -8.74
C SER A 13 2.60 -6.60 -9.76
N ASP A 14 2.70 -5.31 -9.42
CA ASP A 14 2.27 -4.17 -10.21
C ASP A 14 3.48 -3.39 -10.73
N ALA A 15 3.56 -3.22 -12.05
CA ALA A 15 4.66 -2.54 -12.71
C ALA A 15 4.60 -1.01 -12.53
N GLU A 16 3.42 -0.41 -12.41
CA GLU A 16 3.27 1.02 -12.13
C GLU A 16 3.76 1.33 -10.72
N LEU A 17 3.36 0.53 -9.72
CA LEU A 17 3.80 0.69 -8.34
C LEU A 17 5.33 0.53 -8.20
N ALA A 18 5.90 -0.42 -8.95
CA ALA A 18 7.35 -0.61 -9.00
C ALA A 18 8.06 0.61 -9.61
N LYS A 19 7.51 1.16 -10.69
CA LYS A 19 8.02 2.35 -11.39
C LYS A 19 7.92 3.61 -10.53
N GLU A 20 6.83 3.77 -9.80
CA GLU A 20 6.64 4.85 -8.84
C GLU A 20 7.69 4.78 -7.72
N THR A 21 7.85 3.61 -7.09
CA THR A 21 8.84 3.40 -6.03
C THR A 21 10.27 3.64 -6.53
N ALA A 22 10.58 3.17 -7.74
CA ALA A 22 11.86 3.44 -8.40
C ALA A 22 12.06 4.93 -8.69
N GLY A 23 10.99 5.64 -9.08
CA GLY A 23 10.98 7.09 -9.28
C GLY A 23 11.38 7.83 -8.01
N ILE A 24 10.69 7.57 -6.90
CA ILE A 24 10.97 8.17 -5.58
C ILE A 24 12.43 7.98 -5.18
N LEU A 25 12.95 6.76 -5.33
CA LEU A 25 14.35 6.47 -5.02
C LEU A 25 15.31 7.25 -5.94
N SER A 26 15.02 7.29 -7.24
CA SER A 26 15.84 8.02 -8.23
C SER A 26 15.86 9.52 -7.96
N GLU A 27 14.72 10.11 -7.65
CA GLU A 27 14.55 11.53 -7.32
C GLU A 27 15.35 11.92 -6.06
N ASN A 28 15.41 11.01 -5.09
CA ASN A 28 16.22 11.19 -3.88
C ASN A 28 17.70 10.79 -4.05
N GLY A 29 18.14 10.52 -5.29
CA GLY A 29 19.54 10.23 -5.63
C GLY A 29 20.01 8.80 -5.32
N ILE A 30 19.08 7.86 -5.11
CA ILE A 30 19.38 6.44 -4.90
C ILE A 30 19.39 5.71 -6.25
N LYS A 31 20.54 5.12 -6.59
CA LYS A 31 20.65 4.24 -7.76
C LYS A 31 19.81 2.98 -7.53
N ASN A 32 18.83 2.79 -8.40
CA ASN A 32 17.94 1.64 -8.41
C ASN A 32 17.79 1.09 -9.83
N LEU A 33 17.39 -0.18 -9.94
CA LEU A 33 17.19 -0.89 -11.18
C LEU A 33 15.92 -1.72 -11.09
N LEU A 34 14.98 -1.47 -11.99
CA LEU A 34 13.82 -2.33 -12.18
C LEU A 34 14.17 -3.46 -13.13
N SER A 35 13.97 -4.69 -12.69
CA SER A 35 14.01 -5.89 -13.54
C SER A 35 12.60 -6.41 -13.68
N ASP A 36 12.03 -6.28 -14.87
CA ASP A 36 10.81 -6.98 -15.24
C ASP A 36 11.18 -8.43 -15.56
N ASN A 37 10.72 -9.35 -14.71
CA ASN A 37 10.92 -10.77 -14.84
C ASN A 37 9.62 -11.48 -15.26
N SER A 38 8.68 -10.73 -15.86
CA SER A 38 7.49 -11.29 -16.51
C SER A 38 7.96 -12.29 -17.57
N PRO A 39 7.58 -13.57 -17.47
CA PRO A 39 7.82 -14.49 -18.55
C PRO A 39 7.12 -13.94 -19.80
N ALA A 40 7.89 -13.68 -20.85
CA ALA A 40 7.37 -13.24 -22.13
C ALA A 40 6.52 -14.37 -22.72
N LEU A 41 5.22 -14.34 -22.42
CA LEU A 41 4.18 -15.22 -22.96
C LEU A 41 4.46 -16.73 -22.80
N ASP A 42 3.85 -17.35 -21.79
CA ASP A 42 3.20 -18.64 -22.05
C ASP A 42 1.95 -18.80 -21.20
N ILE A 43 0.82 -18.80 -21.90
CA ILE A 43 -0.53 -18.96 -21.40
C ILE A 43 -0.68 -20.44 -21.05
N THR A 44 -0.25 -20.84 -19.85
CA THR A 44 -0.56 -22.17 -19.32
C THR A 44 -1.18 -22.05 -17.94
N PHE A 45 -2.51 -21.99 -17.96
CA PHE A 45 -3.42 -22.65 -17.03
C PHE A 45 -2.72 -23.52 -15.97
N SER A 46 -2.48 -22.97 -14.78
CA SER A 46 -2.52 -23.67 -13.49
C SER A 46 -2.32 -22.67 -12.37
N GLY A 47 -3.25 -22.65 -11.42
CA GLY A 47 -3.24 -21.73 -10.27
C GLY A 47 -1.97 -21.84 -9.43
N ASN A 48 -1.65 -20.74 -8.74
CA ASN A 48 -0.54 -20.54 -7.79
C ASN A 48 0.80 -20.03 -8.34
N THR A 49 0.79 -18.90 -9.04
CA THR A 49 1.92 -17.97 -8.92
C THR A 49 1.38 -16.54 -8.83
N LEU A 50 1.27 -16.02 -7.60
CA LEU A 50 1.35 -14.58 -7.35
C LEU A 50 2.71 -14.13 -7.90
N ASN A 51 2.73 -13.86 -9.20
CA ASN A 51 3.92 -13.46 -9.92
C ASN A 51 4.27 -12.07 -9.43
N ASN A 52 5.26 -12.01 -8.54
CA ASN A 52 6.04 -10.82 -8.28
C ASN A 52 6.84 -10.51 -9.56
N GLN A 53 6.17 -9.92 -10.55
CA GLN A 53 6.66 -9.76 -11.91
C GLN A 53 7.82 -8.77 -12.00
N VAL A 54 7.87 -7.79 -11.09
CA VAL A 54 8.87 -6.71 -11.14
C VAL A 54 9.73 -6.72 -9.88
N GLU A 55 11.04 -6.79 -10.07
CA GLU A 55 12.03 -6.71 -8.99
C GLU A 55 12.72 -5.36 -8.99
N LEU A 56 12.57 -4.60 -7.91
CA LEU A 56 13.32 -3.38 -7.65
C LEU A 56 14.62 -3.75 -6.95
N LYS A 57 15.75 -3.42 -7.57
CA LYS A 57 17.10 -3.63 -7.03
C LYS A 57 17.72 -2.30 -6.67
N VAL A 58 18.43 -2.23 -5.56
CA VAL A 58 19.16 -1.03 -5.10
C VAL A 58 20.58 -1.40 -4.71
N ILE A 59 21.47 -0.43 -4.61
CA ILE A 59 22.84 -0.69 -4.14
C ILE A 59 22.77 -1.12 -2.66
N GLN A 60 23.48 -2.20 -2.31
CA GLN A 60 23.51 -2.73 -0.95
C GLN A 60 23.89 -1.68 0.11
N SER A 61 24.85 -0.79 -0.20
CA SER A 61 25.24 0.32 0.67
C SER A 61 24.13 1.35 0.87
N ASP A 62 23.27 1.53 -0.14
CA ASP A 62 22.12 2.44 -0.10
C ASP A 62 20.85 1.76 0.41
N PHE A 63 20.86 0.46 0.74
CA PHE A 63 19.66 -0.26 1.17
C PHE A 63 18.98 0.40 2.39
N LEU A 64 19.78 0.77 3.40
CA LEU A 64 19.26 1.46 4.59
C LEU A 64 18.71 2.84 4.24
N ARG A 65 19.39 3.56 3.34
CA ARG A 65 19.00 4.90 2.91
C ARG A 65 17.74 4.88 2.06
N ALA A 66 17.63 3.94 1.13
CA ALA A 66 16.45 3.67 0.33
C ALA A 66 15.24 3.34 1.21
N ARG A 67 15.44 2.51 2.24
CA ARG A 67 14.39 2.21 3.22
C ARG A 67 13.96 3.43 4.02
N ASP A 68 14.90 4.27 4.46
CA ASP A 68 14.61 5.49 5.23
C ASP A 68 13.88 6.53 4.37
N ILE A 69 14.32 6.73 3.13
CA ILE A 69 13.65 7.60 2.16
C ILE A 69 12.24 7.09 1.88
N LEU A 70 12.07 5.80 1.58
CA LEU A 70 10.74 5.24 1.34
C LEU A 70 9.87 5.24 2.59
N ALA A 71 10.44 5.11 3.79
CA ALA A 71 9.67 5.23 5.02
C ALA A 71 9.21 6.68 5.25
N ARG A 72 10.07 7.68 5.00
CA ARG A 72 9.70 9.10 5.09
C ARG A 72 8.75 9.53 3.99
N GLU A 73 8.96 9.04 2.78
CA GLU A 73 8.06 9.30 1.66
C GLU A 73 6.75 8.58 1.91
N ALA A 74 6.74 7.34 2.41
CA ALA A 74 5.52 6.66 2.85
C ALA A 74 4.88 7.34 4.07
N GLU A 75 5.63 7.97 4.98
CA GLU A 75 5.11 8.68 6.15
C GLU A 75 4.52 10.04 5.76
N LYS A 76 5.18 10.75 4.85
CA LYS A 76 4.68 11.97 4.22
C LYS A 76 3.50 11.67 3.30
N HIS A 77 3.57 10.58 2.57
CA HIS A 77 2.45 9.95 1.90
C HIS A 77 1.55 9.19 2.88
N LEU A 78 1.74 9.10 4.19
CA LEU A 78 0.72 8.57 5.12
C LEU A 78 -0.03 9.76 5.70
N GLU A 79 0.68 10.87 5.92
CA GLU A 79 0.11 12.20 6.15
C GLU A 79 -0.65 12.71 4.90
N GLU A 80 -0.24 12.35 3.67
CA GLU A 80 -0.95 12.64 2.41
C GLU A 80 -1.86 11.49 1.90
N LEU A 81 -1.50 10.20 2.08
CA LEU A 81 -2.31 8.98 1.80
C LEU A 81 -3.03 8.48 3.05
N ASP A 82 -3.54 9.37 3.89
CA ASP A 82 -4.69 9.02 4.74
C ASP A 82 -6.01 9.01 3.91
N LYS A 83 -5.90 8.75 2.59
CA LYS A 83 -7.01 8.83 1.62
C LYS A 83 -7.08 7.71 0.59
N ASN A 84 -6.07 6.84 0.42
CA ASN A 84 -6.11 5.81 -0.63
C ASN A 84 -6.53 4.41 -0.16
N HIS A 85 -6.83 4.22 1.13
CA HIS A 85 -7.74 3.15 1.50
C HIS A 85 -9.14 3.60 1.09
N TYR A 86 -9.87 2.81 0.29
CA TYR A 86 -11.23 3.15 -0.17
C TYR A 86 -12.13 3.65 0.98
N ILE A 87 -11.94 3.11 2.17
CA ILE A 87 -12.64 3.50 3.40
C ILE A 87 -12.33 4.92 3.90
N PHE A 88 -11.19 5.48 3.55
CA PHE A 88 -10.87 6.87 3.83
C PHE A 88 -11.44 7.83 2.78
N GLU A 89 -11.64 7.36 1.53
CA GLU A 89 -12.45 8.07 0.53
C GLU A 89 -13.94 8.03 0.85
N PHE A 90 -14.38 7.06 1.67
CA PHE A 90 -15.77 6.94 2.05
C PHE A 90 -16.25 8.17 2.82
N SER A 91 -17.40 8.65 2.37
CA SER A 91 -18.16 9.70 3.02
C SER A 91 -18.67 9.20 4.37
N THR A 92 -18.98 10.15 5.24
CA THR A 92 -19.56 9.85 6.55
C THR A 92 -20.79 8.92 6.47
N GLU A 93 -21.60 9.07 5.42
CA GLU A 93 -22.77 8.21 5.14
C GLU A 93 -22.36 6.78 4.76
N GLU A 94 -21.31 6.60 3.95
CA GLU A 94 -20.81 5.28 3.54
C GLU A 94 -20.15 4.53 4.71
N LEU A 95 -19.44 5.24 5.60
CA LEU A 95 -18.88 4.67 6.82
C LEU A 95 -20.00 4.19 7.77
N LEU A 96 -21.12 4.91 7.85
CA LEU A 96 -22.31 4.47 8.59
C LEU A 96 -22.98 3.26 7.93
N GLU A 97 -22.92 3.17 6.60
CA GLU A 97 -23.44 2.01 5.86
C GLU A 97 -22.62 0.74 6.16
N ILE A 98 -21.29 0.83 6.25
CA ILE A 98 -20.42 -0.26 6.71
C ILE A 98 -20.85 -0.74 8.11
N LEU A 99 -21.09 0.22 9.02
CA LEU A 99 -21.52 -0.10 10.39
C LEU A 99 -22.92 -0.71 10.44
N SER A 100 -23.78 -0.42 9.46
CA SER A 100 -25.14 -0.96 9.36
C SER A 100 -25.20 -2.33 8.66
N LYS A 101 -24.16 -2.70 7.89
CA LYS A 101 -24.08 -3.96 7.16
C LYS A 101 -22.83 -4.77 7.53
N PRO A 102 -22.60 -5.10 8.81
CA PRO A 102 -21.40 -5.83 9.23
C PRO A 102 -21.21 -7.19 8.54
N ASP A 103 -22.27 -7.79 7.98
CA ASP A 103 -22.21 -9.04 7.22
C ASP A 103 -21.62 -8.89 5.80
N GLU A 104 -21.64 -7.68 5.22
CA GLU A 104 -21.11 -7.39 3.88
C GLU A 104 -19.66 -6.89 3.89
N TRP A 105 -19.13 -6.54 5.06
CA TRP A 105 -17.82 -5.90 5.22
C TRP A 105 -16.89 -6.69 6.17
N SER A 106 -15.58 -6.55 6.00
CA SER A 106 -14.61 -7.22 6.88
C SER A 106 -14.63 -6.61 8.28
N GLU A 107 -14.27 -7.38 9.32
CA GLU A 107 -14.08 -6.83 10.67
C GLU A 107 -13.05 -5.69 10.70
N LEU A 108 -12.08 -5.73 9.79
CA LEU A 108 -11.10 -4.66 9.61
C LEU A 108 -11.78 -3.36 9.14
N ASP A 109 -12.70 -3.47 8.18
CA ASP A 109 -13.47 -2.36 7.61
C ASP A 109 -14.36 -1.72 8.65
N PHE A 110 -15.03 -2.56 9.44
CA PHE A 110 -15.90 -2.14 10.54
C PHE A 110 -15.11 -1.36 11.60
N SER A 111 -13.92 -1.85 11.97
CA SER A 111 -13.05 -1.17 12.93
C SER A 111 -12.47 0.13 12.39
N MET A 112 -12.14 0.19 11.09
CA MET A 112 -11.67 1.42 10.45
C MET A 112 -12.78 2.46 10.34
N ALA A 113 -13.98 2.08 9.90
CA ALA A 113 -15.13 2.97 9.79
C ALA A 113 -15.51 3.60 11.13
N LYS A 114 -15.54 2.81 12.20
CA LYS A 114 -15.75 3.29 13.58
C LYS A 114 -14.70 4.32 13.99
N LYS A 115 -13.42 4.09 13.66
CA LYS A 115 -12.33 5.00 14.01
C LYS A 115 -12.40 6.30 13.21
N LEU A 116 -12.64 6.21 11.90
CA LEU A 116 -12.76 7.35 10.98
C LEU A 116 -13.91 8.27 11.33
N LEU A 117 -15.10 7.73 11.62
CA LEU A 117 -16.25 8.52 12.03
C LEU A 117 -15.99 9.27 13.34
N LYS A 118 -15.28 8.64 14.28
CA LYS A 118 -14.89 9.26 15.54
C LYS A 118 -13.87 10.38 15.35
N GLU A 119 -12.89 10.22 14.46
CA GLU A 119 -11.95 11.28 14.10
C GLU A 119 -12.62 12.45 13.38
N ARG A 120 -13.67 12.18 12.59
CA ARG A 120 -14.49 13.23 11.94
C ARG A 120 -15.46 13.94 12.88
N GLY A 121 -15.44 13.60 14.18
CA GLY A 121 -16.31 14.21 15.20
C GLY A 121 -17.77 13.74 15.15
N GLN A 122 -18.05 12.63 14.46
CA GLN A 122 -19.35 11.97 14.59
C GLN A 122 -19.39 11.12 15.86
N ASP A 123 -20.54 11.18 16.54
CA ASP A 123 -20.81 10.40 17.75
C ASP A 123 -21.17 8.94 17.39
N VAL A 124 -20.17 8.19 16.90
CA VAL A 124 -20.23 6.73 16.76
C VAL A 124 -19.94 6.08 18.12
N SER A 125 -20.79 6.40 19.08
CA SER A 125 -20.86 5.66 20.34
C SER A 125 -21.34 4.23 20.09
N GLU A 126 -20.98 3.30 20.99
CA GLU A 126 -21.40 1.90 20.88
C GLU A 126 -22.94 1.76 20.87
N ASP A 127 -23.65 2.70 21.50
CA ASP A 127 -25.10 2.84 21.40
C ASP A 127 -25.60 3.11 19.98
N LEU A 128 -24.93 3.96 19.19
CA LEU A 128 -25.32 4.21 17.81
C LEU A 128 -25.13 2.95 16.96
N ILE A 129 -23.99 2.27 17.13
CA ILE A 129 -23.67 1.04 16.41
C ILE A 129 -24.67 -0.07 16.74
N ASN A 130 -25.10 -0.17 18.01
CA ASN A 130 -26.14 -1.11 18.42
C ASN A 130 -27.54 -0.75 17.91
N ASN A 131 -27.81 0.53 17.62
CA ASN A 131 -29.07 0.95 16.98
C ASN A 131 -29.06 0.73 15.45
N LEU A 132 -27.88 0.60 14.83
CA LEU A 132 -27.71 0.36 13.40
C LEU A 132 -27.71 -1.13 13.02
N LYS A 133 -27.49 -2.03 13.98
CA LYS A 133 -27.60 -3.50 13.84
C LYS A 133 -29.04 -3.98 14.00
#